data_AF-A0A1Q9SEF0-F1
#
_entry.id   AF-A0A1Q9SEF0-F1
#
_cell.length_a   1.000
_cell.length_b   1.000
_cell.length_c   1.000
_cell.angle_alpha   90.00
_cell.angle_beta   90.00
_cell.angle_gamma   90.00
#
_symmetry.space_group_name_H-M   'P 1'
#
loop_
_entity.id
_entity.type
_entity.pdbx_description
1 polymer ?
#
loop_
_entity_poly.entity_id
_entity_poly.type
_entity_poly.pdbx_seq_one_letter_code
_entity_poly.pdbx_strand_id
1 'polypeptide(L)'
;MPDESEAIELSLAELREVTGYAVACARPALAVFERERPGDPRPRAAVDAALAFAEGGGRTKVLRDNAWAAHRAAQETRDEGRAAASDAARAAGHACGAAFLHPLAKATQVRHILGSAAHAARAFEISAGDDPAAGDDHIARFRALAGPVVVGVLSRFPHAPPGGGRVGELMRRLDASLR
;
A
#
# COMPACT_ATOMS: atom_id res chain seq x y z
N MET A 1 -18.22 -10.14 22.65
CA MET A 1 -17.34 -11.30 22.42
C MET A 1 -15.98 -10.74 22.07
N PRO A 2 -14.90 -10.99 22.85
CA PRO A 2 -13.57 -10.66 22.39
C PRO A 2 -13.29 -11.51 21.14
N ASP A 3 -12.84 -10.82 20.11
CA ASP A 3 -12.44 -11.35 18.81
C ASP A 3 -11.28 -12.35 19.02
N GLU A 4 -11.61 -13.64 19.13
CA GLU A 4 -10.66 -14.76 19.09
C GLU A 4 -10.08 -14.84 17.67
N SER A 5 -9.27 -13.84 17.33
CA SER A 5 -8.45 -13.90 16.13
C SER A 5 -7.44 -15.02 16.32
N GLU A 6 -7.59 -16.08 15.55
CA GLU A 6 -6.55 -17.09 15.41
C GLU A 6 -5.23 -16.41 15.00
N ALA A 7 -4.15 -16.81 15.67
CA ALA A 7 -2.81 -16.29 15.39
C ALA A 7 -2.31 -16.87 14.06
N ILE A 8 -1.88 -16.01 13.14
CA ILE A 8 -1.29 -16.42 11.86
C ILE A 8 0.22 -16.51 12.03
N GLU A 9 0.84 -17.57 11.53
CA GLU A 9 2.30 -17.60 11.42
C GLU A 9 2.78 -16.62 10.34
N LEU A 10 3.65 -15.70 10.73
CA LEU A 10 4.21 -14.68 9.86
C LEU A 10 5.69 -14.43 10.21
N SER A 11 6.56 -14.85 9.31
CA SER A 11 8.00 -14.70 9.45
C SER A 11 8.50 -13.31 9.05
N LEU A 12 9.71 -12.96 9.49
CA LEU A 12 10.36 -11.72 9.08
C LEU A 12 10.68 -11.70 7.57
N ALA A 13 11.00 -12.86 6.99
CA ALA A 13 11.24 -12.98 5.55
C ALA A 13 9.95 -12.68 4.76
N GLU A 14 8.81 -13.22 5.19
CA GLU A 14 7.51 -12.93 4.57
C GLU A 14 7.12 -11.45 4.69
N LEU A 15 7.38 -10.82 5.85
CA LEU A 15 7.19 -9.38 6.00
C LEU A 15 8.03 -8.56 5.02
N ARG A 16 9.25 -9.00 4.71
CA ARG A 16 10.11 -8.35 3.74
C ARG A 16 9.57 -8.50 2.32
N GLU A 17 9.10 -9.68 1.94
CA GLU A 17 8.47 -9.92 0.63
C GLU A 17 7.19 -9.08 0.46
N VAL A 18 6.32 -9.05 1.47
CA VAL A 18 5.12 -8.19 1.46
C VAL A 18 5.49 -6.72 1.38
N THR A 19 6.55 -6.28 2.06
CA THR A 19 7.00 -4.89 1.98
C THR A 19 7.62 -4.57 0.61
N GLY A 20 8.41 -5.48 0.04
CA GLY A 20 8.97 -5.33 -1.30
C GLY A 20 7.89 -5.21 -2.37
N TYR A 21 6.84 -6.02 -2.26
CA TYR A 21 5.64 -5.89 -3.10
C TYR A 21 4.96 -4.52 -2.94
N ALA A 22 4.73 -4.07 -1.71
CA ALA A 22 4.12 -2.77 -1.45
C ALA A 22 4.96 -1.61 -2.01
N VAL A 23 6.30 -1.70 -1.94
CA VAL A 23 7.25 -0.77 -2.56
C VAL A 23 7.12 -0.78 -4.08
N ALA A 24 7.10 -1.96 -4.71
CA ALA A 24 6.98 -2.09 -6.16
C ALA A 24 5.66 -1.48 -6.68
N CYS A 25 4.58 -1.60 -5.91
CA CYS A 25 3.29 -0.98 -6.20
C CYS A 25 3.28 0.54 -6.00
N ALA A 26 3.90 1.05 -4.93
CA ALA A 26 3.89 2.47 -4.59
C ALA A 26 4.87 3.31 -5.43
N ARG A 27 6.04 2.75 -5.79
CA ARG A 27 7.13 3.49 -6.44
C ARG A 27 6.73 4.21 -7.74
N PRO A 28 5.94 3.61 -8.66
CA PRO A 28 5.49 4.31 -9.86
C PRO A 28 4.62 5.55 -9.56
N ALA A 29 3.82 5.51 -8.49
CA ALA A 29 2.91 6.61 -8.14
C ALA A 29 3.65 7.85 -7.60
N LEU A 30 4.93 7.72 -7.23
CA LEU A 30 5.74 8.86 -6.80
C LEU A 30 5.84 9.94 -7.89
N ALA A 31 5.84 9.56 -9.16
CA ALA A 31 5.84 10.51 -10.27
C ALA A 31 4.59 11.41 -10.30
N VAL A 32 3.45 10.92 -9.80
CA VAL A 32 2.22 11.72 -9.66
C VAL A 32 2.40 12.76 -8.56
N PHE A 33 2.90 12.33 -7.39
CA PHE A 33 3.14 13.22 -6.27
C PHE A 33 4.22 14.29 -6.57
N GLU A 34 5.36 13.87 -7.11
CA GLU A 34 6.53 14.72 -7.38
C GLU A 34 6.24 15.77 -8.45
N ARG A 35 5.34 15.50 -9.40
CA ARG A 35 4.88 16.51 -10.37
C ARG A 35 4.10 17.65 -9.70
N GLU A 36 3.33 17.35 -8.66
CA GLU A 36 2.52 18.34 -7.97
C GLU A 36 3.28 19.02 -6.80
N ARG A 37 4.18 18.29 -6.14
CA ARG A 37 4.98 18.74 -4.97
C ARG A 37 6.46 18.38 -5.14
N PRO A 38 7.19 18.95 -6.13
CA PRO A 38 8.56 18.55 -6.45
C PRO A 38 9.57 18.75 -5.31
N GLY A 39 9.30 19.67 -4.38
CA GLY A 39 10.16 19.95 -3.23
C GLY A 39 9.84 19.15 -1.96
N ASP A 40 8.84 18.27 -1.98
CA ASP A 40 8.42 17.52 -0.80
C ASP A 40 8.96 16.08 -0.84
N PRO A 41 9.97 15.73 -0.03
CA PRO A 41 10.62 14.44 -0.10
C PRO A 41 9.86 13.32 0.62
N ARG A 42 8.77 13.64 1.35
CA ARG A 42 8.19 12.71 2.34
C ARG A 42 7.71 11.38 1.74
N PRO A 43 6.97 11.34 0.60
CA PRO A 43 6.57 10.06 0.01
C PRO A 43 7.74 9.24 -0.54
N ARG A 44 8.72 9.89 -1.17
CA ARG A 44 9.93 9.23 -1.66
C ARG A 44 10.71 8.57 -0.51
N ALA A 45 10.94 9.34 0.56
CA ALA A 45 11.62 8.85 1.75
C ALA A 45 10.90 7.66 2.41
N ALA A 46 9.57 7.63 2.38
CA ALA A 46 8.79 6.47 2.85
C ALA A 46 9.00 5.22 1.98
N VAL A 47 8.94 5.36 0.65
CA VAL A 47 9.19 4.23 -0.25
C VAL A 47 10.63 3.72 -0.12
N ASP A 48 11.61 4.60 0.06
CA ASP A 48 13.01 4.21 0.22
C ASP A 48 13.28 3.56 1.59
N ALA A 49 12.64 4.04 2.67
CA ALA A 49 12.72 3.40 3.98
C ALA A 49 12.08 2.00 3.97
N ALA A 50 10.94 1.83 3.29
CA ALA A 50 10.30 0.53 3.11
C ALA A 50 11.17 -0.41 2.26
N LEU A 51 11.81 0.09 1.19
CA LEU A 51 12.74 -0.69 0.39
C LEU A 51 13.92 -1.18 1.23
N ALA A 52 14.54 -0.30 2.03
CA ALA A 52 15.65 -0.67 2.89
C ALA A 52 15.29 -1.80 3.86
N PHE A 53 14.07 -1.83 4.39
CA PHE A 53 13.60 -2.95 5.20
C PHE A 53 13.44 -4.24 4.39
N ALA A 54 12.82 -4.15 3.21
CA ALA A 54 12.64 -5.30 2.31
C ALA A 54 13.97 -5.94 1.91
N GLU A 55 15.01 -5.13 1.69
CA GLU A 55 16.36 -5.57 1.29
C GLU A 55 17.24 -6.09 2.45
N GLY A 56 16.67 -6.29 3.65
CA GLY A 56 17.39 -6.88 4.78
C GLY A 56 17.65 -5.93 5.94
N GLY A 57 17.25 -4.65 5.80
CA GLY A 57 17.33 -3.68 6.88
C GLY A 57 16.48 -4.04 8.10
N GLY A 58 16.69 -3.28 9.18
CA GLY A 58 15.97 -3.45 10.44
C GLY A 58 14.56 -2.86 10.39
N ARG A 59 13.62 -3.48 11.10
CA ARG A 59 12.29 -2.91 11.37
C ARG A 59 12.37 -1.85 12.46
N THR A 60 12.77 -0.63 12.09
CA THR A 60 13.08 0.47 13.03
C THR A 60 11.99 1.53 13.11
N LYS A 61 12.16 2.50 14.03
CA LYS A 61 11.31 3.69 14.15
C LYS A 61 11.25 4.52 12.86
N VAL A 62 12.31 4.49 12.04
CA VAL A 62 12.41 5.24 10.77
C VAL A 62 11.24 4.92 9.83
N LEU A 63 10.80 3.66 9.76
CA LEU A 63 9.63 3.26 8.97
C LEU A 63 8.36 3.97 9.45
N ARG A 64 8.15 4.03 10.77
CA ARG A 64 6.95 4.67 11.35
C ARG A 64 6.98 6.18 11.14
N ASP A 65 8.12 6.81 11.36
CA ASP A 65 8.27 8.26 11.19
C ASP A 65 8.01 8.66 9.72
N ASN A 66 8.53 7.88 8.78
CA ASN A 66 8.28 8.09 7.35
C ASN A 66 6.83 7.80 6.95
N ALA A 67 6.21 6.73 7.49
CA ALA A 67 4.78 6.45 7.25
C ALA A 67 3.92 7.65 7.67
N TRP A 68 4.15 8.19 8.87
CA TRP A 68 3.44 9.37 9.36
C TRP A 68 3.73 10.62 8.54
N ALA A 69 4.97 10.82 8.09
CA ALA A 69 5.32 11.93 7.23
C ALA A 69 4.61 11.86 5.87
N ALA A 70 4.56 10.68 5.25
CA ALA A 70 3.81 10.45 4.01
C ALA A 70 2.29 10.65 4.21
N HIS A 71 1.73 10.20 5.33
CA HIS A 71 0.32 10.46 5.65
C HIS A 71 0.02 11.95 5.86
N ARG A 72 0.93 12.71 6.47
CA ARG A 72 0.78 14.18 6.55
C ARG A 72 0.83 14.83 5.18
N ALA A 73 1.78 14.45 4.33
CA ALA A 73 1.84 14.90 2.94
C ALA A 73 0.55 14.58 2.16
N ALA A 74 -0.01 13.39 2.38
CA ALA A 74 -1.30 13.01 1.81
C ALA A 74 -2.45 13.88 2.32
N GLN A 75 -2.49 14.26 3.60
CA GLN A 75 -3.51 15.17 4.12
C GLN A 75 -3.37 16.57 3.52
N GLU A 76 -2.17 17.13 3.53
CA GLU A 76 -1.91 18.47 2.98
C GLU A 76 -2.32 18.56 1.50
N THR A 77 -1.91 17.59 0.68
CA THR A 77 -2.31 17.56 -0.74
C THR A 77 -3.82 17.36 -0.93
N ARG A 78 -4.48 16.52 -0.11
CA ARG A 78 -5.95 16.42 -0.16
C ARG A 78 -6.60 17.78 0.10
N ASP A 79 -6.14 18.47 1.13
CA ASP A 79 -6.73 19.73 1.58
C ASP A 79 -6.47 20.87 0.55
N GLU A 80 -5.42 20.74 -0.27
CA GLU A 80 -5.13 21.57 -1.44
C GLU A 80 -5.93 21.18 -2.71
N GLY A 81 -6.83 20.20 -2.64
CA GLY A 81 -7.60 19.70 -3.79
C GLY A 81 -6.82 18.79 -4.75
N ARG A 82 -5.66 18.31 -4.33
CA ARG A 82 -4.72 17.49 -5.11
C ARG A 82 -4.89 16.01 -4.82
N ALA A 83 -6.04 15.48 -5.23
CA ALA A 83 -6.45 14.13 -4.85
C ALA A 83 -5.50 13.03 -5.36
N ALA A 84 -4.98 13.15 -6.58
CA ALA A 84 -4.04 12.18 -7.16
C ALA A 84 -2.73 12.10 -6.35
N ALA A 85 -2.12 13.25 -6.04
CA ALA A 85 -0.95 13.32 -5.15
C ALA A 85 -1.27 12.76 -3.75
N SER A 86 -2.45 13.07 -3.22
CA SER A 86 -2.89 12.55 -1.93
C SER A 86 -2.90 11.03 -1.87
N ASP A 87 -3.45 10.36 -2.89
CA ASP A 87 -3.45 8.90 -2.98
C ASP A 87 -2.04 8.33 -3.23
N ALA A 88 -1.21 8.98 -4.04
CA ALA A 88 0.19 8.59 -4.21
C ALA A 88 0.99 8.62 -2.89
N ALA A 89 0.80 9.65 -2.07
CA ALA A 89 1.41 9.74 -0.75
C ALA A 89 0.87 8.70 0.24
N ARG A 90 -0.42 8.34 0.17
CA ARG A 90 -0.98 7.22 0.95
C ARG A 90 -0.36 5.88 0.52
N ALA A 91 -0.16 5.66 -0.77
CA ALA A 91 0.47 4.44 -1.28
C ALA A 91 1.89 4.26 -0.69
N ALA A 92 2.66 5.35 -0.62
CA ALA A 92 3.98 5.38 0.02
C ALA A 92 3.91 5.10 1.53
N GLY A 93 2.97 5.72 2.25
CA GLY A 93 2.76 5.44 3.68
C GLY A 93 2.39 3.97 3.95
N HIS A 94 1.56 3.38 3.10
CA HIS A 94 1.21 1.95 3.16
C HIS A 94 2.41 1.02 2.92
N ALA A 95 3.40 1.44 2.13
CA ALA A 95 4.61 0.65 1.91
C ALA A 95 5.41 0.49 3.22
N CYS A 96 5.55 1.57 4.01
CA CYS A 96 6.10 1.46 5.37
C CYS A 96 5.20 0.63 6.30
N GLY A 97 3.88 0.77 6.15
CA GLY A 97 2.88 0.04 6.94
C GLY A 97 2.96 -1.47 6.74
N ALA A 98 3.36 -1.95 5.56
CA ALA A 98 3.51 -3.37 5.24
C ALA A 98 4.48 -4.11 6.17
N ALA A 99 5.56 -3.45 6.61
CA ALA A 99 6.53 -4.00 7.56
C ALA A 99 5.93 -4.31 8.96
N PHE A 100 4.74 -3.75 9.24
CA PHE A 100 4.00 -3.91 10.48
C PHE A 100 2.67 -4.66 10.30
N LEU A 101 2.54 -5.46 9.22
CA LEU A 101 1.43 -6.41 9.11
C LEU A 101 1.36 -7.27 10.39
N HIS A 102 0.22 -7.24 11.08
CA HIS A 102 0.05 -8.00 12.31
C HIS A 102 -0.39 -9.43 12.01
N PRO A 103 0.08 -10.44 12.77
CA PRO A 103 -0.29 -11.85 12.63
C PRO A 103 -1.69 -12.14 13.21
N LEU A 104 -2.68 -11.34 12.81
CA LEU A 104 -4.05 -11.42 13.28
C LEU A 104 -4.93 -11.72 12.08
N ALA A 105 -5.71 -12.80 12.12
CA ALA A 105 -6.68 -13.19 11.09
C ALA A 105 -7.88 -12.22 11.00
N LYS A 106 -7.61 -10.94 10.72
CA LYS A 106 -8.59 -9.86 10.60
C LYS A 106 -8.56 -9.26 9.20
N ALA A 107 -9.72 -9.07 8.61
CA ALA A 107 -9.86 -8.44 7.29
C ALA A 107 -9.18 -7.06 7.21
N THR A 108 -9.14 -6.32 8.33
CA THR A 108 -8.47 -5.01 8.40
C THR A 108 -6.95 -5.09 8.14
N GLN A 109 -6.32 -6.26 8.33
CA GLN A 109 -4.90 -6.46 8.07
C GLN A 109 -4.58 -6.52 6.56
N VAL A 110 -5.55 -6.84 5.70
CA VAL A 110 -5.33 -6.91 4.23
C VAL A 110 -4.81 -5.60 3.67
N ARG A 111 -5.16 -4.45 4.27
CA ARG A 111 -4.65 -3.14 3.86
C ARG A 111 -3.13 -3.01 4.02
N HIS A 112 -2.50 -3.72 4.95
CA HIS A 112 -1.04 -3.73 5.07
C HIS A 112 -0.37 -4.45 3.89
N ILE A 113 -1.09 -5.35 3.21
CA ILE A 113 -0.58 -6.08 2.05
C ILE A 113 -0.92 -5.34 0.74
N LEU A 114 -2.19 -4.95 0.58
CA LEU A 114 -2.72 -4.45 -0.70
C LEU A 114 -2.94 -2.93 -0.74
N GLY A 115 -2.80 -2.22 0.38
CA GLY A 115 -3.11 -0.79 0.48
C GLY A 115 -2.26 0.08 -0.44
N SER A 116 -0.97 -0.24 -0.60
CA SER A 116 -0.08 0.47 -1.52
C SER A 116 -0.54 0.35 -2.97
N ALA A 117 -0.92 -0.84 -3.41
CA ALA A 117 -1.43 -1.08 -4.76
C ALA A 117 -2.76 -0.36 -5.01
N ALA A 118 -3.70 -0.44 -4.06
CA ALA A 118 -5.01 0.19 -4.20
C ALA A 118 -4.94 1.72 -4.27
N HIS A 119 -4.13 2.34 -3.40
CA HIS A 119 -3.92 3.79 -3.44
C HIS A 119 -3.11 4.23 -4.67
N ALA A 120 -2.11 3.46 -5.10
CA ALA A 120 -1.37 3.77 -6.33
C ALA A 120 -2.27 3.72 -7.56
N ALA A 121 -3.12 2.69 -7.69
CA ALA A 121 -4.09 2.59 -8.77
C ALA A 121 -5.06 3.78 -8.76
N ARG A 122 -5.57 4.17 -7.58
CA ARG A 122 -6.45 5.35 -7.46
C ARG A 122 -5.74 6.65 -7.86
N ALA A 123 -4.46 6.81 -7.52
CA ALA A 123 -3.69 7.97 -7.93
C ALA A 123 -3.57 8.07 -9.47
N PHE A 124 -3.38 6.93 -10.15
CA PHE A 124 -3.34 6.88 -11.61
C PHE A 124 -4.69 7.13 -12.27
N GLU A 125 -5.80 6.59 -11.74
CA GLU A 125 -7.15 6.91 -12.20
C GLU A 125 -7.39 8.42 -12.20
N ILE A 126 -7.16 9.08 -11.06
CA ILE A 126 -7.39 10.51 -10.92
C ILE A 126 -6.45 11.30 -11.84
N SER A 127 -5.17 10.91 -11.93
CA SER A 127 -4.19 11.54 -12.82
C SER A 127 -4.55 11.40 -14.30
N ALA A 128 -5.37 10.42 -14.67
CA ALA A 128 -5.88 10.18 -16.01
C ALA A 128 -7.26 10.84 -16.27
N GLY A 129 -7.70 11.75 -15.39
CA GLY A 129 -9.01 12.40 -15.52
C GLY A 129 -10.16 11.59 -14.91
N ASP A 130 -9.87 10.84 -13.85
CA ASP A 130 -10.81 9.94 -13.17
C ASP A 130 -11.29 8.77 -14.06
N ASP A 131 -10.42 8.30 -14.96
CA ASP A 131 -10.66 7.16 -15.84
C ASP A 131 -10.52 5.83 -15.08
N PRO A 132 -11.62 5.05 -14.89
CA PRO A 132 -11.57 3.76 -14.21
C PRO A 132 -10.68 2.72 -14.92
N ALA A 133 -10.53 2.82 -16.25
CA ALA A 133 -9.71 1.86 -17.00
C ALA A 133 -8.23 1.96 -16.63
N ALA A 134 -7.72 3.17 -16.35
CA ALA A 134 -6.36 3.37 -15.88
C ALA A 134 -6.10 2.66 -14.53
N GLY A 135 -7.06 2.70 -13.61
CA GLY A 135 -6.97 1.97 -12.35
C GLY A 135 -6.97 0.47 -12.53
N ASP A 136 -7.87 -0.02 -13.39
CA ASP A 136 -8.01 -1.43 -13.70
C ASP A 136 -6.74 -2.02 -14.33
N ASP A 137 -6.12 -1.29 -15.27
CA ASP A 137 -4.84 -1.63 -15.87
C ASP A 137 -3.73 -1.72 -14.81
N HIS A 138 -3.69 -0.77 -13.87
CA HIS A 138 -2.72 -0.78 -12.79
C HIS A 138 -2.97 -1.92 -11.79
N ILE A 139 -4.22 -2.29 -11.51
CA ILE A 139 -4.56 -3.48 -10.72
C ILE A 139 -4.06 -4.75 -11.40
N ALA A 140 -4.23 -4.88 -12.73
CA ALA A 140 -3.70 -6.01 -13.48
C ALA A 140 -2.16 -6.09 -13.42
N ARG A 141 -1.48 -4.94 -13.53
CA ARG A 141 0.00 -4.87 -13.37
C ARG A 141 0.43 -5.24 -11.95
N PHE A 142 -0.23 -4.70 -10.92
CA PHE A 142 0.09 -5.00 -9.52
C PHE A 142 -0.24 -6.43 -9.12
N ARG A 143 -1.21 -7.07 -9.77
CA ARG A 143 -1.42 -8.52 -9.64
C ARG A 143 -0.20 -9.30 -10.12
N ALA A 144 0.37 -8.94 -11.26
CA ALA A 144 1.54 -9.61 -11.82
C ALA A 144 2.81 -9.44 -10.97
N LEU A 145 2.89 -8.40 -10.14
CA LEU A 145 4.00 -8.18 -9.20
C LEU A 145 3.91 -9.05 -7.94
N ALA A 146 2.74 -9.63 -7.63
CA ALA A 146 2.54 -10.41 -6.42
C ALA A 146 3.17 -11.81 -6.60
N GLY A 147 4.35 -11.99 -6.00
CA GLY A 147 5.02 -13.29 -5.96
C GLY A 147 4.28 -14.33 -5.09
N PRO A 148 4.67 -15.61 -5.17
CA PRO A 148 4.00 -16.69 -4.46
C PRO A 148 4.01 -16.51 -2.93
N VAL A 149 5.04 -15.88 -2.36
CA VAL A 149 5.08 -15.57 -0.92
C VAL A 149 3.99 -14.56 -0.54
N VAL A 150 3.82 -13.50 -1.34
CA VAL A 150 2.78 -12.48 -1.10
C VAL A 150 1.39 -13.11 -1.18
N VAL A 151 1.14 -13.93 -2.19
CA VAL A 151 -0.12 -14.67 -2.34
C VAL A 151 -0.34 -15.63 -1.17
N GLY A 152 0.69 -16.39 -0.78
CA GLY A 152 0.62 -17.33 0.34
C GLY A 152 0.33 -16.64 1.67
N VAL A 153 0.95 -15.49 1.95
CA VAL A 153 0.66 -14.67 3.14
C VAL A 153 -0.76 -14.12 3.07
N LEU A 154 -1.14 -13.53 1.94
CA LEU A 154 -2.45 -12.94 1.73
C LEU A 154 -3.56 -13.97 2.00
N SER A 155 -3.44 -15.18 1.44
CA SER A 155 -4.40 -16.30 1.62
C SER A 155 -4.63 -16.75 3.06
N ARG A 156 -3.76 -16.39 4.02
CA ARG A 156 -3.96 -16.69 5.45
C ARG A 156 -4.90 -15.70 6.15
N PHE A 157 -5.14 -14.53 5.57
CA PHE A 157 -6.03 -13.51 6.13
C PHE A 157 -7.44 -13.66 5.55
N PRO A 158 -8.49 -13.18 6.24
CA PRO A 158 -9.81 -13.04 5.61
C PRO A 158 -9.76 -12.14 4.37
N HIS A 159 -10.80 -12.22 3.53
CA HIS A 159 -10.96 -11.33 2.39
C HIS A 159 -10.98 -9.86 2.78
N ALA A 160 -10.57 -8.99 1.85
CA ALA A 160 -10.61 -7.55 2.02
C ALA A 160 -12.01 -7.06 2.47
N PRO A 161 -12.11 -6.19 3.49
CA PRO A 161 -13.39 -5.81 4.07
C PRO A 161 -14.23 -4.92 3.13
N PRO A 162 -15.56 -4.88 3.31
CA PRO A 162 -16.42 -3.95 2.58
C PRO A 162 -16.13 -2.48 2.94
N GLY A 163 -16.59 -1.56 2.10
CA GLY A 163 -16.42 -0.10 2.29
C GLY A 163 -15.13 0.46 1.66
N GLY A 164 -14.71 1.66 2.11
CA GLY A 164 -13.48 2.31 1.66
C GLY A 164 -13.55 3.03 0.30
N GLY A 165 -14.75 3.25 -0.25
CA GLY A 165 -14.96 3.93 -1.53
C GLY A 165 -14.24 3.23 -2.69
N ARG A 166 -13.79 4.01 -3.67
CA ARG A 166 -13.09 3.51 -4.87
C ARG A 166 -11.79 2.76 -4.53
N VAL A 167 -11.00 3.25 -3.56
CA VAL A 167 -9.79 2.53 -3.10
C VAL A 167 -10.15 1.17 -2.52
N GLY A 168 -11.20 1.09 -1.72
CA GLY A 168 -11.67 -0.19 -1.17
C GLY A 168 -12.16 -1.16 -2.24
N GLU A 169 -12.81 -0.66 -3.29
CA GLU A 169 -13.18 -1.46 -4.47
C GLU A 169 -11.96 -2.03 -5.19
N LEU A 170 -10.99 -1.18 -5.53
CA LEU A 170 -9.72 -1.58 -6.15
C LEU A 170 -8.97 -2.62 -5.32
N MET A 171 -8.92 -2.44 -3.99
CA MET A 171 -8.31 -3.40 -3.07
C MET A 171 -9.03 -4.75 -3.09
N ARG A 172 -10.37 -4.77 -3.04
CA ARG A 172 -11.15 -6.03 -3.11
C ARG A 172 -11.00 -6.72 -4.45
N ARG A 173 -10.95 -5.98 -5.56
CA ARG A 173 -10.70 -6.55 -6.89
C ARG A 173 -9.33 -7.21 -6.97
N LEU A 174 -8.29 -6.55 -6.45
CA LEU A 174 -6.95 -7.13 -6.38
C LEU A 174 -6.93 -8.38 -5.50
N ASP A 175 -7.51 -8.31 -4.30
CA ASP A 175 -7.62 -9.45 -3.37
C ASP A 175 -8.29 -10.66 -4.03
N ALA A 176 -9.44 -10.45 -4.69
CA ALA A 176 -10.17 -11.50 -5.41
C ALA A 176 -9.42 -12.04 -6.64
N SER A 177 -8.55 -11.25 -7.26
CA SER A 177 -7.76 -11.71 -8.41
C SER A 177 -6.53 -12.55 -8.03
N LEU A 178 -6.12 -12.48 -6.76
CA LEU A 178 -4.95 -13.17 -6.21
C LEU A 178 -5.31 -14.47 -5.50
N ARG A 179 -6.61 -14.78 -5.31
CA ARG A 179 -7.09 -15.93 -4.55
C ARG A 179 -8.26 -16.63 -5.23
#